data_AF-A0A9P8DGL9-F1
#
_entry.id   AF-A0A9P8DGL9-F1
#
_cell.length_a   1.000
_cell.length_b   1.000
_cell.length_c   1.000
_cell.angle_alpha   90.00
_cell.angle_beta   90.00
_cell.angle_gamma   90.00
#
_symmetry.space_group_name_H-M   'P 1'
#
loop_
_entity.id
_entity.type
_entity.pdbx_description
1 polymer ?
#
loop_
_entity_poly.entity_id
_entity_poly.type
_entity_poly.pdbx_seq_one_letter_code
_entity_poly.pdbx_strand_id
1 'polypeptide(L)'
;MTTSPSEDSGTLQHQVNGASSAEIDPSIPIRGPEHISYEEGPWANKTILSFDGGGVRGYASLLVLKGIMLRIRELEHGHEDYRAPSSDFYRWNGVPEENIAADYPESDRVDRYLPCHYFDYVAGTSTGGIAISWSIKKDGGVSKEFVWRSYDNEPSPKEPKTNQWNPSNAGPAHTTAIWEVARATTAAPGYFESIKIIGRKFLDGGMAANNPSLIALKEIHNLHGLVPDLFVSIGTGLKPSSDDQNGDVPSEANGHTAATRRDTIRDGGRRKQFVKKYWEIGKFVKSWMVDCEGPVGTEGWRDRCNAIDLTDSYRLNVKGDLHTIPLDDWRPSDSGEKTLGFIEEQTRQYLADPSVIECIDSIASKAVEIRRRRAATEQWERFAVDVIYRCDACENKKYETRAQLREHLQKGIAHLGEKIADGKQLEERLNDSRSFKPKRPVETRS
;
A
#
# COMPACT_ATOMS: atom_id res chain seq x y z
N MET A 1 -6.76 2.91 -73.29
CA MET A 1 -5.84 3.23 -74.39
C MET A 1 -5.60 4.74 -74.32
N THR A 2 -4.57 5.14 -73.56
CA THR A 2 -3.20 5.47 -74.04
C THR A 2 -3.13 6.88 -74.60
N THR A 3 -2.18 7.76 -74.30
CA THR A 3 -1.00 7.88 -73.41
C THR A 3 -0.35 9.21 -73.83
N SER A 4 0.39 9.86 -72.93
CA SER A 4 1.67 10.57 -73.18
C SER A 4 2.13 11.24 -71.87
N PRO A 5 3.43 11.49 -71.62
CA PRO A 5 4.64 10.78 -72.07
C PRO A 5 5.64 10.46 -70.93
N SER A 6 6.76 9.88 -71.35
CA SER A 6 7.91 9.21 -70.71
C SER A 6 9.05 10.10 -70.16
N GLU A 7 9.80 9.52 -69.19
CA GLU A 7 11.28 9.48 -68.95
C GLU A 7 12.07 10.82 -68.89
N ASP A 8 13.10 11.06 -68.07
CA ASP A 8 14.15 10.17 -67.56
C ASP A 8 15.02 10.82 -66.44
N SER A 9 15.65 9.97 -65.63
CA SER A 9 16.94 10.05 -64.89
C SER A 9 17.37 11.22 -63.97
N GLY A 10 17.98 10.87 -62.82
CA GLY A 10 18.90 11.76 -62.09
C GLY A 10 19.12 11.46 -60.60
N THR A 11 19.92 10.44 -60.29
CA THR A 11 20.47 10.11 -58.96
C THR A 11 21.33 11.25 -58.39
N LEU A 12 21.16 11.61 -57.11
CA LEU A 12 22.23 12.19 -56.29
C LEU A 12 22.02 11.83 -54.80
N GLN A 13 22.89 10.95 -54.30
CA GLN A 13 23.16 10.78 -52.88
C GLN A 13 23.70 12.10 -52.30
N HIS A 14 23.22 12.51 -51.13
CA HIS A 14 24.03 13.27 -50.19
C HIS A 14 23.74 12.88 -48.74
N GLN A 15 24.65 12.05 -48.24
CA GLN A 15 25.32 12.14 -46.95
C GLN A 15 24.49 12.40 -45.69
N VAL A 16 24.41 11.32 -44.91
CA VAL A 16 24.39 11.30 -43.44
C VAL A 16 25.50 12.20 -42.88
N ASN A 17 25.11 13.15 -42.02
CA ASN A 17 25.85 13.70 -40.88
C ASN A 17 24.73 14.17 -39.94
N GLY A 18 24.50 13.60 -38.76
CA GLY A 18 25.45 13.22 -37.74
C GLY A 18 24.87 13.74 -36.43
N ALA A 19 23.86 13.06 -35.92
CA ALA A 19 23.45 13.14 -34.53
C ALA A 19 22.91 11.76 -34.18
N SER A 20 23.62 11.09 -33.27
CA SER A 20 23.18 9.86 -32.63
C SER A 20 21.84 10.12 -31.96
N SER A 21 20.74 9.85 -32.67
CA SER A 21 19.47 9.55 -32.04
C SER A 21 19.68 8.22 -31.35
N ALA A 22 20.02 8.25 -30.06
CA ALA A 22 19.87 7.09 -29.20
C ALA A 22 18.49 6.50 -29.51
N GLU A 23 18.48 5.26 -30.00
CA GLU A 23 17.30 4.54 -30.46
C GLU A 23 16.20 4.67 -29.40
N ILE A 24 15.23 5.54 -29.67
CA ILE A 24 14.04 5.66 -28.84
C ILE A 24 13.22 4.43 -29.20
N ASP A 25 13.00 3.54 -28.22
CA ASP A 25 12.03 2.47 -28.37
C ASP A 25 10.67 3.10 -28.76
N PRO A 26 10.21 2.91 -30.01
CA PRO A 26 8.99 3.54 -30.51
C PRO A 26 7.73 3.00 -29.85
N SER A 27 7.83 1.92 -29.05
CA SER A 27 6.72 1.41 -28.25
C SER A 27 6.37 2.27 -27.04
N ILE A 28 7.26 3.18 -26.63
CA ILE A 28 7.08 3.95 -25.41
C ILE A 28 6.92 5.43 -25.72
N PRO A 29 5.70 5.99 -25.66
CA PRO A 29 5.46 7.39 -26.01
C PRO A 29 6.25 8.36 -25.11
N ILE A 30 6.57 9.54 -25.66
CA ILE A 30 7.06 10.70 -24.88
C ILE A 30 6.06 10.98 -23.76
N ARG A 31 6.51 11.50 -22.60
CA ARG A 31 5.59 11.89 -21.52
C ARG A 31 4.53 12.84 -22.06
N GLY A 32 3.34 12.29 -22.30
CA GLY A 32 2.27 13.01 -22.97
C GLY A 32 1.65 14.04 -22.04
N PRO A 33 1.11 15.14 -22.58
CA PRO A 33 0.30 16.09 -21.83
C PRO A 33 -1.07 15.52 -21.44
N GLU A 34 -1.31 14.21 -21.66
CA GLU A 34 -2.61 13.58 -21.45
C GLU A 34 -3.12 13.96 -20.07
N HIS A 35 -4.23 14.66 -20.12
CA HIS A 35 -4.92 15.27 -19.02
C HIS A 35 -5.03 14.28 -17.86
N ILE A 36 -4.96 14.83 -16.65
CA ILE A 36 -5.24 14.17 -15.37
C ILE A 36 -6.68 13.64 -15.41
N SER A 37 -6.90 12.52 -16.07
CA SER A 37 -8.15 11.79 -16.00
C SER A 37 -7.97 10.74 -14.92
N TYR A 38 -8.68 10.92 -13.82
CA TYR A 38 -8.82 9.86 -12.81
C TYR A 38 -9.91 8.86 -13.22
N GLU A 39 -10.55 9.09 -14.37
CA GLU A 39 -11.62 8.26 -14.94
C GLU A 39 -11.08 7.35 -16.06
N GLU A 40 -10.05 7.78 -16.78
CA GLU A 40 -9.43 7.05 -17.90
C GLU A 40 -7.89 7.10 -17.84
N GLY A 41 -7.23 6.09 -18.39
CA GLY A 41 -5.76 6.03 -18.45
C GLY A 41 -5.08 5.50 -17.17
N PRO A 42 -3.75 5.63 -17.04
CA PRO A 42 -2.96 4.94 -16.00
C PRO A 42 -3.26 5.39 -14.57
N TRP A 43 -3.88 6.57 -14.39
CA TRP A 43 -4.29 7.10 -13.10
C TRP A 43 -5.67 6.63 -12.66
N ALA A 44 -6.48 6.07 -13.56
CA ALA A 44 -7.73 5.40 -13.23
C ALA A 44 -7.47 4.04 -12.56
N ASN A 45 -6.34 3.38 -12.88
CA ASN A 45 -6.00 2.05 -12.39
C ASN A 45 -5.60 2.05 -10.91
N LYS A 46 -6.57 1.96 -9.98
CA LYS A 46 -6.29 2.06 -8.54
C LYS A 46 -5.69 0.78 -7.99
N THR A 47 -4.71 0.92 -7.08
CA THR A 47 -4.08 -0.20 -6.39
C THR A 47 -4.32 -0.11 -4.89
N ILE A 48 -4.73 -1.21 -4.28
CA ILE A 48 -5.11 -1.26 -2.86
C ILE A 48 -4.32 -2.38 -2.17
N LEU A 49 -3.70 -2.05 -1.05
CA LEU A 49 -3.07 -2.97 -0.12
C LEU A 49 -3.85 -2.97 1.19
N SER A 50 -4.05 -4.11 1.82
CA SER A 50 -4.80 -4.25 3.07
C SER A 50 -4.12 -5.24 4.00
N PHE A 51 -4.16 -4.96 5.31
CA PHE A 51 -3.51 -5.77 6.34
C PHE A 51 -4.45 -6.12 7.48
N ASP A 52 -4.43 -7.38 7.89
CA ASP A 52 -5.17 -7.84 9.06
C ASP A 52 -4.55 -7.36 10.38
N GLY A 53 -5.40 -7.24 11.40
CA GLY A 53 -4.95 -7.15 12.79
C GLY A 53 -4.46 -8.49 13.34
N GLY A 54 -3.40 -8.46 14.14
CA GLY A 54 -2.86 -9.71 14.69
C GLY A 54 -1.81 -9.59 15.79
N GLY A 55 -1.60 -8.41 16.38
CA GLY A 55 -0.57 -8.21 17.40
C GLY A 55 0.82 -8.53 16.87
N VAL A 56 1.62 -9.25 17.65
CA VAL A 56 3.00 -9.65 17.26
C VAL A 56 3.05 -10.41 15.92
N ARG A 57 1.97 -11.13 15.56
CA ARG A 57 1.88 -11.85 14.28
C ARG A 57 1.91 -10.94 13.05
N GLY A 58 1.64 -9.64 13.22
CA GLY A 58 1.80 -8.64 12.17
C GLY A 58 3.21 -8.59 11.59
N TYR A 59 4.22 -9.10 12.31
CA TYR A 59 5.56 -9.26 11.77
C TYR A 59 5.59 -10.16 10.51
N ALA A 60 4.78 -11.22 10.47
CA ALA A 60 4.64 -12.07 9.29
C ALA A 60 4.15 -11.27 8.07
N SER A 61 3.17 -10.38 8.28
CA SER A 61 2.64 -9.54 7.20
C SER A 61 3.69 -8.57 6.64
N LEU A 62 4.59 -8.05 7.49
CA LEU A 62 5.72 -7.23 7.05
C LEU A 62 6.75 -8.05 6.25
N LEU A 63 7.01 -9.29 6.65
CA LEU A 63 7.90 -10.19 5.91
C LEU A 63 7.30 -10.57 4.54
N VAL A 64 5.98 -10.79 4.47
CA VAL A 64 5.29 -11.01 3.19
C VAL A 64 5.35 -9.76 2.31
N LEU A 65 5.10 -8.57 2.87
CA LEU A 65 5.27 -7.31 2.14
C LEU A 65 6.72 -7.14 1.65
N LYS A 66 7.72 -7.46 2.49
CA LYS A 66 9.14 -7.44 2.08
C LYS A 66 9.36 -8.36 0.88
N GLY A 67 8.78 -9.56 0.85
CA GLY A 67 8.83 -10.47 -0.31
C GLY A 67 8.28 -9.83 -1.59
N ILE A 68 7.11 -9.18 -1.52
CA ILE A 68 6.53 -8.44 -2.65
C ILE A 68 7.47 -7.31 -3.11
N MET A 69 7.97 -6.51 -2.17
CA MET A 69 8.83 -5.36 -2.50
C MET A 69 10.19 -5.78 -3.07
N LEU A 70 10.75 -6.91 -2.62
CA LEU A 70 11.96 -7.49 -3.20
C LEU A 70 11.71 -7.94 -4.65
N ARG A 71 10.57 -8.56 -4.93
CA ARG A 71 10.22 -8.94 -6.31
C ARG A 71 10.00 -7.71 -7.21
N ILE A 72 9.33 -6.68 -6.70
CA ILE A 72 9.20 -5.38 -7.37
C ILE A 72 10.58 -4.81 -7.70
N ARG A 73 11.49 -4.78 -6.72
CA ARG A 73 12.87 -4.29 -6.92
C ARG A 73 13.57 -5.04 -8.05
N GLU A 74 13.46 -6.37 -8.10
CA GLU A 74 14.06 -7.19 -9.17
C GLU A 74 13.52 -6.80 -10.55
N LEU A 75 12.20 -6.63 -10.68
CA LEU A 75 11.56 -6.21 -11.93
C LEU A 75 11.99 -4.80 -12.35
N GLU A 76 12.17 -3.90 -11.39
CA GLU A 76 12.59 -2.51 -11.64
C GLU A 76 14.07 -2.37 -11.96
N HIS A 77 14.95 -3.13 -11.30
CA HIS A 77 16.38 -3.18 -11.66
C HIS A 77 16.62 -3.66 -13.10
N GLY A 78 15.71 -4.47 -13.64
CA GLY A 78 15.78 -4.93 -15.03
C GLY A 78 15.38 -3.89 -16.08
N HIS A 79 14.95 -2.68 -15.69
CA HIS A 79 14.34 -1.72 -16.62
C HIS A 79 14.75 -0.27 -16.33
N GLU A 80 15.73 0.24 -17.07
CA GLU A 80 16.09 1.67 -17.05
C GLU A 80 15.15 2.48 -17.96
N ASP A 81 14.17 3.18 -17.38
CA ASP A 81 13.38 4.20 -18.10
C ASP A 81 13.92 5.60 -17.81
N TYR A 82 14.68 6.17 -18.74
CA TYR A 82 15.27 7.51 -18.61
C TYR A 82 14.24 8.64 -18.39
N ARG A 83 12.95 8.39 -18.66
CA ARG A 83 11.86 9.35 -18.43
C ARG A 83 11.41 9.34 -16.97
N ALA A 84 11.47 8.21 -16.30
CA ALA A 84 11.05 8.07 -14.91
C ALA A 84 12.20 8.46 -13.98
N PRO A 85 12.02 9.38 -13.02
CA PRO A 85 13.00 9.52 -11.97
C PRO A 85 13.12 8.18 -11.23
N SER A 86 14.35 7.79 -10.93
CA SER A 86 14.61 6.68 -10.02
C SER A 86 13.84 6.93 -8.72
N SER A 87 13.29 5.87 -8.14
CA SER A 87 12.48 5.96 -6.93
C SER A 87 13.29 6.37 -5.70
N ASP A 88 14.62 6.38 -5.79
CA ASP A 88 15.54 7.01 -4.82
C ASP A 88 15.41 8.54 -4.74
N PHE A 89 14.79 9.17 -5.75
CA PHE A 89 14.49 10.60 -5.77
C PHE A 89 13.30 10.96 -4.84
N TYR A 90 12.68 9.96 -4.19
CA TYR A 90 11.66 10.14 -3.17
C TYR A 90 12.26 10.56 -1.82
N ARG A 91 11.71 11.63 -1.24
CA ARG A 91 12.14 12.13 0.08
C ARG A 91 11.38 11.42 1.22
N TRP A 92 11.76 10.18 1.55
CA TRP A 92 11.40 9.63 2.87
C TRP A 92 12.48 10.05 3.87
N ASN A 93 12.27 11.21 4.50
CA ASN A 93 13.02 11.80 5.63
C ASN A 93 14.46 11.33 5.87
N GLY A 94 15.44 12.06 5.33
CA GLY A 94 16.86 11.96 5.70
C GLY A 94 17.77 12.33 4.53
N VAL A 95 18.99 12.76 4.80
CA VAL A 95 20.06 12.69 3.79
C VAL A 95 20.15 11.22 3.38
N PRO A 96 20.28 10.86 2.08
CA PRO A 96 20.41 9.46 1.66
C PRO A 96 21.45 8.66 2.48
N GLU A 97 22.48 9.34 2.99
CA GLU A 97 23.55 8.81 3.83
C GLU A 97 23.12 8.48 5.28
N GLU A 98 22.10 9.14 5.84
CA GLU A 98 21.62 8.91 7.22
C GLU A 98 20.57 7.80 7.32
N ASN A 99 19.91 7.47 6.20
CA ASN A 99 18.94 6.35 6.12
C ASN A 99 19.59 5.03 5.68
N ILE A 100 20.91 5.01 5.51
CA ILE A 100 21.64 3.77 5.28
C ILE A 100 21.59 2.97 6.57
N ALA A 101 20.68 2.00 6.61
CA ALA A 101 20.83 0.84 7.48
C ALA A 101 22.07 0.09 7.01
N ALA A 102 23.25 0.54 7.46
CA ALA A 102 24.55 -0.04 7.16
C ALA A 102 24.64 -1.52 7.59
N ASP A 103 23.68 -1.95 8.41
CA ASP A 103 23.61 -3.28 9.01
C ASP A 103 22.90 -4.34 8.15
N TYR A 104 22.24 -3.97 7.03
CA TYR A 104 21.58 -4.95 6.16
C TYR A 104 22.32 -5.21 4.84
N PRO A 105 22.42 -6.48 4.40
CA PRO A 105 23.03 -6.84 3.12
C PRO A 105 22.23 -6.24 1.97
N GLU A 106 22.91 -5.91 0.86
CA GLU A 106 22.29 -5.28 -0.32
C GLU A 106 21.12 -6.11 -0.88
N SER A 107 21.21 -7.44 -0.79
CA SER A 107 20.14 -8.36 -1.18
C SER A 107 18.80 -8.09 -0.49
N ASP A 108 18.83 -7.47 0.69
CA ASP A 108 17.67 -7.29 1.57
C ASP A 108 17.13 -5.86 1.59
N ARG A 109 17.81 -4.93 0.91
CA ARG A 109 17.43 -3.52 0.87
C ARG A 109 16.26 -3.29 -0.09
N VAL A 110 15.20 -2.66 0.43
CA VAL A 110 14.02 -2.17 -0.30
C VAL A 110 13.94 -0.64 -0.30
N ASP A 111 15.00 0.02 0.16
CA ASP A 111 15.09 1.47 0.41
C ASP A 111 14.84 2.34 -0.83
N ARG A 112 15.13 1.81 -2.03
CA ARG A 112 14.82 2.50 -3.28
C ARG A 112 13.36 2.39 -3.69
N TYR A 113 12.64 1.32 -3.34
CA TYR A 113 11.29 1.05 -3.84
C TYR A 113 10.31 0.95 -2.67
N LEU A 114 9.63 2.06 -2.37
CA LEU A 114 8.69 2.13 -1.25
C LEU A 114 7.29 1.65 -1.65
N PRO A 115 6.53 0.99 -0.74
CA PRO A 115 5.16 0.55 -1.00
C PRO A 115 4.23 1.66 -1.52
N CYS A 116 4.39 2.89 -1.03
CA CYS A 116 3.58 4.05 -1.45
C CYS A 116 3.79 4.46 -2.92
N HIS A 117 4.81 3.94 -3.60
CA HIS A 117 4.95 4.13 -5.04
C HIS A 117 4.06 3.20 -5.88
N TYR A 118 3.60 2.10 -5.28
CA TYR A 118 2.93 1.00 -5.97
C TYR A 118 1.48 0.81 -5.52
N PHE A 119 1.17 1.19 -4.28
CA PHE A 119 -0.15 1.08 -3.67
C PHE A 119 -0.72 2.46 -3.35
N ASP A 120 -1.84 2.82 -3.98
CA ASP A 120 -2.53 4.11 -3.77
C ASP A 120 -3.16 4.19 -2.38
N TYR A 121 -3.74 3.08 -1.95
CA TYR A 121 -4.46 2.96 -0.68
C TYR A 121 -3.90 1.80 0.13
N VAL A 122 -3.57 2.05 1.39
CA VAL A 122 -2.99 1.02 2.28
C VAL A 122 -3.83 0.90 3.53
N ALA A 123 -4.72 -0.10 3.61
CA ALA A 123 -5.63 -0.29 4.73
C ALA A 123 -5.15 -1.26 5.80
N GLY A 124 -5.63 -1.08 7.03
CA GLY A 124 -5.22 -1.97 8.10
C GLY A 124 -5.93 -1.80 9.44
N THR A 125 -5.98 -2.90 10.16
CA THR A 125 -6.56 -2.92 11.49
C THR A 125 -5.49 -3.24 12.50
N SER A 126 -5.49 -2.56 13.65
CA SER A 126 -4.52 -2.78 14.71
C SER A 126 -3.08 -2.56 14.20
N THR A 127 -2.31 -3.62 14.00
CA THR A 127 -0.94 -3.56 13.46
C THR A 127 -0.85 -3.34 11.94
N GLY A 128 -1.98 -3.20 11.23
CA GLY A 128 -2.03 -3.34 9.77
C GLY A 128 -1.78 -2.12 8.85
N GLY A 129 -2.20 -0.88 9.12
CA GLY A 129 -2.35 0.15 8.04
C GLY A 129 -3.64 0.98 8.19
N ILE A 130 -4.19 1.71 7.18
CA ILE A 130 -5.33 2.69 7.31
C ILE A 130 -6.25 2.28 8.44
N ALA A 131 -6.15 3.04 9.52
CA ALA A 131 -6.60 2.61 10.82
C ALA A 131 -8.12 2.56 10.87
N ILE A 132 -8.64 1.37 11.11
CA ILE A 132 -10.02 1.19 11.56
C ILE A 132 -10.00 1.16 13.09
N SER A 133 -10.95 1.83 13.73
CA SER A 133 -11.10 1.81 15.19
C SER A 133 -12.56 1.62 15.55
N TRP A 134 -12.82 1.04 16.72
CA TRP A 134 -14.17 1.02 17.28
C TRP A 134 -14.40 2.27 18.12
N SER A 135 -15.38 3.09 17.75
CA SER A 135 -15.69 4.35 18.43
C SER A 135 -16.92 4.25 19.32
N ILE A 136 -16.81 4.74 20.56
CA ILE A 136 -17.90 4.87 21.53
C ILE A 136 -18.16 6.36 21.80
N LYS A 137 -19.41 6.81 21.58
CA LYS A 137 -19.82 8.19 21.85
C LYS A 137 -20.03 8.44 23.35
N LYS A 138 -19.82 9.69 23.78
CA LYS A 138 -19.86 10.12 25.19
C LYS A 138 -21.27 10.04 25.82
N ASP A 139 -22.32 10.07 25.01
CA ASP A 139 -23.73 10.14 25.40
C ASP A 139 -24.45 8.78 25.45
N GLY A 140 -23.72 7.66 25.32
CA GLY A 140 -24.33 6.33 25.24
C GLY A 140 -24.96 6.00 23.88
N GLY A 141 -24.66 6.79 22.84
CA GLY A 141 -25.07 6.48 21.47
C GLY A 141 -24.48 5.19 20.90
N VAL A 142 -25.03 4.74 19.77
CA VAL A 142 -24.62 3.49 19.08
C VAL A 142 -23.12 3.55 18.76
N SER A 143 -22.38 2.56 19.26
CA SER A 143 -20.97 2.35 18.94
C SER A 143 -20.84 1.84 17.50
N LYS A 144 -19.87 2.36 16.75
CA LYS A 144 -19.70 2.04 15.33
C LYS A 144 -18.23 1.95 14.96
N GLU A 145 -17.97 1.29 13.84
CA GLU A 145 -16.70 1.40 13.13
C GLU A 145 -16.38 2.87 12.82
N PHE A 146 -15.10 3.20 12.91
CA PHE A 146 -14.55 4.51 12.61
C PHE A 146 -13.33 4.33 11.72
N VAL A 147 -13.37 4.92 10.53
CA VAL A 147 -12.27 4.85 9.56
C VAL A 147 -11.50 6.16 9.63
N TRP A 148 -10.23 6.08 10.01
CA TRP A 148 -9.31 7.22 9.99
C TRP A 148 -8.80 7.43 8.56
N ARG A 149 -8.84 8.67 8.05
CA ARG A 149 -8.53 8.97 6.64
C ARG A 149 -7.60 10.16 6.51
N SER A 150 -6.69 10.08 5.55
CA SER A 150 -5.85 11.19 5.08
C SER A 150 -6.44 11.93 3.86
N TYR A 151 -7.61 11.50 3.40
CA TYR A 151 -8.34 12.07 2.27
C TYR A 151 -9.79 12.39 2.67
N ASP A 152 -10.38 13.32 1.93
CA ASP A 152 -11.79 13.67 2.06
C ASP A 152 -12.66 12.55 1.49
N ASN A 153 -13.75 12.22 2.17
CA ASN A 153 -14.74 11.29 1.65
C ASN A 153 -16.14 11.78 2.01
N GLU A 154 -16.82 12.39 1.05
CA GLU A 154 -18.15 12.96 1.26
C GLU A 154 -19.24 11.88 1.18
N PRO A 155 -20.32 12.02 1.95
CA PRO A 155 -21.44 11.09 1.86
C PRO A 155 -22.08 11.19 0.47
N SER A 156 -22.48 10.04 -0.09
CA SER A 156 -23.25 10.03 -1.33
C SER A 156 -24.56 10.82 -1.15
N PRO A 157 -25.00 11.60 -2.15
CA PRO A 157 -26.30 12.26 -2.12
C PRO A 157 -27.39 11.24 -1.78
N LYS A 158 -28.26 11.54 -0.80
CA LYS A 158 -29.35 10.65 -0.41
C LYS A 158 -30.39 10.56 -1.52
N GLU A 159 -30.18 9.69 -2.49
CA GLU A 159 -31.23 9.33 -3.43
C GLU A 159 -32.16 8.26 -2.80
N PRO A 160 -33.49 8.47 -2.75
CA PRO A 160 -34.40 7.62 -1.98
C PRO A 160 -34.56 6.16 -2.47
N LYS A 161 -33.77 5.70 -3.46
CA LYS A 161 -33.97 4.41 -4.14
C LYS A 161 -32.70 3.62 -4.46
N THR A 162 -31.52 4.11 -4.09
CA THR A 162 -30.27 3.36 -4.32
C THR A 162 -29.80 2.73 -3.01
N ASN A 163 -29.50 1.44 -3.00
CA ASN A 163 -28.79 0.77 -1.90
C ASN A 163 -27.31 1.21 -1.86
N GLN A 164 -27.04 2.51 -2.00
CA GLN A 164 -25.69 3.06 -2.02
C GLN A 164 -25.09 2.98 -0.61
N TRP A 165 -23.89 2.41 -0.55
CA TRP A 165 -23.12 2.32 0.69
C TRP A 165 -22.65 3.73 1.08
N ASN A 166 -22.98 4.16 2.30
CA ASN A 166 -22.45 5.40 2.84
C ASN A 166 -21.17 5.12 3.63
N PRO A 167 -20.07 5.84 3.35
CA PRO A 167 -18.85 5.68 4.12
C PRO A 167 -19.07 5.93 5.60
N SER A 168 -18.47 5.08 6.43
CA SER A 168 -18.46 5.29 7.87
C SER A 168 -17.77 6.61 8.19
N ASN A 169 -18.40 7.43 9.04
CA ASN A 169 -17.89 8.74 9.44
C ASN A 169 -17.36 9.61 8.28
N ALA A 170 -18.11 9.67 7.17
CA ALA A 170 -17.85 10.54 6.03
C ALA A 170 -17.62 12.01 6.44
N GLY A 171 -16.79 12.71 5.68
CA GLY A 171 -16.38 14.09 5.88
C GLY A 171 -14.92 14.32 5.45
N PRO A 172 -14.32 15.45 5.87
CA PRO A 172 -12.96 15.82 5.48
C PRO A 172 -11.91 14.90 6.10
N ALA A 173 -10.71 14.94 5.52
CA ALA A 173 -9.52 14.27 6.00
C ALA A 173 -9.25 14.60 7.48
N HIS A 174 -8.80 13.60 8.23
CA HIS A 174 -8.53 13.75 9.65
C HIS A 174 -7.18 14.43 9.87
N THR A 175 -7.14 15.44 10.73
CA THR A 175 -5.91 16.12 11.17
C THR A 175 -5.37 15.55 12.50
N THR A 176 -5.74 14.31 12.83
CA THR A 176 -5.34 13.64 14.08
C THR A 176 -3.91 13.14 13.92
N ALA A 177 -3.10 13.20 14.98
CA ALA A 177 -1.70 12.79 14.86
C ALA A 177 -1.61 11.27 14.59
N ILE A 178 -0.66 10.87 13.76
CA ILE A 178 -0.50 9.45 13.35
C ILE A 178 -0.35 8.54 14.57
N TRP A 179 0.37 8.97 15.61
CA TRP A 179 0.55 8.18 16.84
C TRP A 179 -0.76 7.98 17.62
N GLU A 180 -1.67 8.97 17.62
CA GLU A 180 -2.99 8.85 18.27
C GLU A 180 -3.86 7.85 17.52
N VAL A 181 -3.84 7.92 16.18
CA VAL A 181 -4.55 7.00 15.30
C VAL A 181 -4.03 5.57 15.48
N ALA A 182 -2.71 5.38 15.48
CA ALA A 182 -2.07 4.09 15.74
C ALA A 182 -2.45 3.53 17.13
N ARG A 183 -2.48 4.40 18.16
CA ARG A 183 -2.90 4.01 19.50
C ARG A 183 -4.39 3.64 19.56
N ALA A 184 -5.24 4.33 18.81
CA ALA A 184 -6.67 4.05 18.74
C ALA A 184 -6.95 2.67 18.12
N THR A 185 -6.36 2.38 16.96
CA THR A 185 -6.60 1.11 16.25
C THR A 185 -6.01 -0.11 16.94
N THR A 186 -5.01 0.05 17.81
CA THR A 186 -4.36 -1.05 18.57
C THR A 186 -4.87 -1.21 20.00
N ALA A 187 -5.85 -0.42 20.45
CA ALA A 187 -6.31 -0.42 21.84
C ALA A 187 -7.22 -1.62 22.18
N ALA A 188 -6.67 -2.83 22.12
CA ALA A 188 -7.38 -4.09 22.28
C ALA A 188 -7.87 -4.28 23.72
N PRO A 189 -9.18 -4.53 23.96
CA PRO A 189 -9.69 -4.75 25.30
C PRO A 189 -8.98 -5.90 26.01
N GLY A 190 -8.51 -5.65 27.24
CA GLY A 190 -7.75 -6.62 28.03
C GLY A 190 -6.24 -6.53 27.85
N TYR A 191 -5.76 -5.96 26.75
CA TYR A 191 -4.34 -5.66 26.52
C TYR A 191 -4.02 -4.20 26.81
N PHE A 192 -4.85 -3.30 26.31
CA PHE A 192 -4.59 -1.87 26.33
C PHE A 192 -5.80 -1.06 26.78
N GLU A 193 -5.55 0.02 27.49
CA GLU A 193 -6.58 1.02 27.76
C GLU A 193 -6.97 1.74 26.47
N SER A 194 -8.28 1.98 26.32
CA SER A 194 -8.83 2.84 25.28
C SER A 194 -8.22 4.24 25.29
N ILE A 195 -8.13 4.87 24.12
CA ILE A 195 -7.75 6.28 24.00
C ILE A 195 -8.98 7.18 23.83
N LYS A 196 -8.89 8.44 24.27
CA LYS A 196 -9.91 9.46 24.00
C LYS A 196 -9.37 10.48 23.01
N ILE A 197 -10.05 10.66 21.88
CA ILE A 197 -9.71 11.64 20.84
C ILE A 197 -10.96 12.44 20.53
N ILE A 198 -10.88 13.78 20.56
CA ILE A 198 -11.99 14.71 20.25
C ILE A 198 -13.29 14.30 20.98
N GLY A 199 -13.19 14.01 22.28
CA GLY A 199 -14.34 13.67 23.14
C GLY A 199 -14.98 12.29 22.87
N ARG A 200 -14.42 11.47 21.98
CA ARG A 200 -14.84 10.08 21.71
C ARG A 200 -13.83 9.09 22.28
N LYS A 201 -14.31 7.91 22.68
CA LYS A 201 -13.47 6.82 23.19
C LYS A 201 -13.24 5.81 22.07
N PHE A 202 -11.99 5.47 21.80
CA PHE A 202 -11.59 4.54 20.75
C PHE A 202 -10.97 3.27 21.34
N LEU A 203 -11.29 2.15 20.70
CA LEU A 203 -10.81 0.81 20.97
C LEU A 203 -10.34 0.18 19.65
N ASP A 204 -9.67 -0.97 19.76
CA ASP A 204 -9.08 -1.67 18.61
C ASP A 204 -10.07 -1.91 17.46
N GLY A 205 -9.57 -1.72 16.24
CA GLY A 205 -10.35 -1.92 15.01
C GLY A 205 -10.78 -3.37 14.80
N GLY A 206 -10.12 -4.35 15.41
CA GLY A 206 -10.46 -5.76 15.33
C GLY A 206 -11.83 -6.09 15.92
N MET A 207 -12.40 -5.18 16.73
CA MET A 207 -13.79 -5.28 17.15
C MET A 207 -14.79 -4.85 16.08
N ALA A 208 -14.36 -4.05 15.10
CA ALA A 208 -15.15 -3.66 13.92
C ALA A 208 -14.91 -4.62 12.76
N ALA A 209 -13.66 -4.72 12.32
CA ALA A 209 -13.22 -5.57 11.21
C ALA A 209 -11.74 -5.90 11.41
N ASN A 210 -11.43 -7.14 11.82
CA ASN A 210 -10.04 -7.57 11.95
C ASN A 210 -9.33 -7.66 10.58
N ASN A 211 -10.10 -8.01 9.54
CA ASN A 211 -9.70 -7.90 8.15
C ASN A 211 -10.41 -6.68 7.51
N PRO A 212 -9.72 -5.55 7.27
CA PRO A 212 -10.34 -4.32 6.77
C PRO A 212 -10.59 -4.31 5.26
N SER A 213 -10.29 -5.41 4.57
CA SER A 213 -10.33 -5.56 3.12
C SER A 213 -11.68 -5.16 2.49
N LEU A 214 -12.79 -5.64 3.07
CA LEU A 214 -14.12 -5.32 2.55
C LEU A 214 -14.45 -3.83 2.70
N ILE A 215 -14.03 -3.21 3.81
CA ILE A 215 -14.22 -1.79 4.06
C ILE A 215 -13.39 -1.00 3.06
N ALA A 216 -12.12 -1.34 2.88
CA ALA A 216 -11.23 -0.70 1.90
C ALA A 216 -11.78 -0.79 0.48
N LEU A 217 -12.25 -1.96 0.03
CA LEU A 217 -12.83 -2.09 -1.32
C LEU A 217 -14.09 -1.25 -1.51
N LYS A 218 -15.01 -1.27 -0.53
CA LYS A 218 -16.23 -0.44 -0.60
C LYS A 218 -15.88 1.05 -0.60
N GLU A 219 -14.98 1.46 0.26
CA GLU A 219 -14.48 2.83 0.39
C GLU A 219 -13.93 3.34 -0.95
N ILE A 220 -12.98 2.63 -1.54
CA ILE A 220 -12.30 3.07 -2.75
C ILE A 220 -13.21 2.98 -3.98
N HIS A 221 -14.01 1.93 -4.09
CA HIS A 221 -14.97 1.81 -5.19
C HIS A 221 -15.99 2.96 -5.17
N ASN A 222 -16.47 3.37 -4.00
CA ASN A 222 -17.41 4.50 -3.90
C ASN A 222 -16.72 5.84 -4.12
N LEU A 223 -15.45 5.98 -3.72
CA LEU A 223 -14.70 7.24 -3.90
C LEU A 223 -14.42 7.55 -5.37
N HIS A 224 -14.06 6.53 -6.16
CA HIS A 224 -13.70 6.73 -7.58
C HIS A 224 -14.80 6.35 -8.55
N GLY A 225 -15.81 5.59 -8.13
CA GLY A 225 -16.78 4.99 -9.06
C GLY A 225 -16.16 3.94 -10.00
N LEU A 226 -14.94 3.48 -9.69
CA LEU A 226 -14.14 2.59 -10.53
C LEU A 226 -13.87 1.26 -9.82
N VAL A 227 -13.57 0.25 -10.62
CA VAL A 227 -13.03 -1.03 -10.15
C VAL A 227 -11.52 -0.86 -10.02
N PRO A 228 -10.91 -1.17 -8.85
CA PRO A 228 -9.46 -1.18 -8.72
C PRO A 228 -8.81 -2.19 -9.68
N ASP A 229 -7.57 -1.97 -10.08
CA ASP A 229 -6.82 -2.89 -10.95
C ASP A 229 -5.95 -3.89 -10.19
N LEU A 230 -5.70 -3.64 -8.91
CA LEU A 230 -4.93 -4.54 -8.07
C LEU A 230 -5.42 -4.43 -6.64
N PHE A 231 -5.77 -5.56 -6.04
CA PHE A 231 -6.10 -5.65 -4.62
C PHE A 231 -5.29 -6.72 -3.92
N VAL A 232 -4.54 -6.35 -2.88
CA VAL A 232 -3.72 -7.27 -2.10
C VAL A 232 -4.14 -7.22 -0.64
N SER A 233 -4.50 -8.36 -0.08
CA SER A 233 -4.87 -8.53 1.33
C SER A 233 -3.87 -9.46 2.02
N ILE A 234 -3.16 -8.96 3.04
CA ILE A 234 -2.13 -9.70 3.78
C ILE A 234 -2.63 -10.01 5.19
N GLY A 235 -2.70 -11.31 5.50
CA GLY A 235 -3.16 -11.83 6.79
C GLY A 235 -2.06 -11.99 7.84
N THR A 236 -2.48 -12.34 9.06
CA THR A 236 -1.61 -12.57 10.23
C THR A 236 -1.61 -14.02 10.72
N GLY A 237 -1.95 -14.96 9.84
CA GLY A 237 -2.00 -16.40 10.10
C GLY A 237 -3.35 -17.00 9.76
N LEU A 238 -3.35 -18.07 8.96
CA LEU A 238 -4.55 -18.80 8.60
C LEU A 238 -4.85 -19.87 9.65
N LYS A 239 -6.06 -19.85 10.20
CA LYS A 239 -6.55 -20.94 11.04
C LYS A 239 -7.11 -22.04 10.12
N PRO A 240 -6.64 -23.30 10.22
CA PRO A 240 -7.20 -24.41 9.46
C PRO A 240 -8.70 -24.57 9.71
N SER A 241 -9.44 -24.94 8.68
CA SER A 241 -10.86 -25.25 8.82
C SER A 241 -11.02 -26.54 9.65
N SER A 242 -12.14 -26.68 10.38
CA SER A 242 -12.43 -27.91 11.12
C SER A 242 -12.61 -29.14 10.21
N ASP A 243 -12.90 -28.91 8.92
CA ASP A 243 -13.16 -29.98 7.95
C ASP A 243 -11.86 -30.60 7.41
N ASP A 244 -10.72 -29.91 7.51
CA ASP A 244 -9.39 -30.43 7.16
C ASP A 244 -8.87 -31.48 8.17
N GLN A 245 -9.54 -31.66 9.32
CA GLN A 245 -9.14 -32.62 10.36
C GLN A 245 -9.68 -34.06 10.12
N ASN A 246 -10.46 -34.28 9.07
CA ASN A 246 -11.07 -35.59 8.76
C ASN A 246 -10.44 -36.32 7.55
N GLY A 247 -9.29 -35.87 7.05
CA GLY A 247 -8.52 -36.61 6.05
C GLY A 247 -7.66 -37.71 6.70
N ASP A 248 -7.92 -38.97 6.36
CA ASP A 248 -7.18 -40.16 6.82
C ASP A 248 -5.64 -39.98 6.68
N VAL A 249 -4.94 -39.89 7.81
CA VAL A 249 -3.49 -40.12 7.92
C VAL A 249 -3.22 -40.98 9.15
N PRO A 250 -2.38 -42.04 9.07
CA PRO A 250 -2.16 -42.96 10.17
C PRO A 250 -1.56 -42.26 11.40
N SER A 251 -2.10 -42.60 12.56
CA SER A 251 -1.53 -42.36 13.87
C SER A 251 -0.10 -42.88 13.94
N GLU A 252 0.90 -42.03 13.70
CA GLU A 252 2.26 -42.13 14.24
C GLU A 252 3.10 -40.91 13.80
N ALA A 253 2.94 -39.80 14.51
CA ALA A 253 3.97 -38.77 14.62
C ALA A 253 4.08 -38.37 16.09
N ASN A 254 5.07 -38.99 16.73
CA ASN A 254 5.53 -38.83 18.10
C ASN A 254 5.22 -37.47 18.73
N GLY A 255 4.31 -37.50 19.70
CA GLY A 255 4.22 -36.46 20.70
C GLY A 255 5.47 -36.47 21.56
N HIS A 256 6.20 -35.36 21.58
CA HIS A 256 6.99 -34.89 22.70
C HIS A 256 7.20 -33.38 22.51
N THR A 257 6.35 -32.56 23.14
CA THR A 257 6.66 -31.21 23.69
C THR A 257 5.43 -30.47 24.25
N ALA A 258 4.22 -31.03 24.19
CA ALA A 258 3.05 -30.42 24.85
C ALA A 258 2.97 -30.62 26.38
N ALA A 259 3.90 -31.37 27.00
CA ALA A 259 3.76 -31.87 28.38
C ALA A 259 4.62 -31.16 29.46
N THR A 260 5.32 -30.06 29.16
CA THR A 260 6.11 -29.29 30.17
C THR A 260 5.78 -27.79 30.19
N ARG A 261 4.49 -27.43 30.05
CA ARG A 261 3.99 -26.07 30.33
C ARG A 261 2.91 -26.06 31.39
N ARG A 262 3.23 -26.62 32.57
CA ARG A 262 2.55 -26.28 33.82
C ARG A 262 3.57 -26.34 34.95
N ASP A 263 4.33 -25.26 35.11
CA ASP A 263 4.95 -24.99 36.40
C ASP A 263 4.61 -23.56 36.86
N THR A 264 3.78 -23.56 37.90
CA THR A 264 3.78 -22.69 39.08
C THR A 264 3.94 -21.17 38.90
N ILE A 265 2.81 -20.47 38.77
CA ILE A 265 2.58 -19.23 39.53
C ILE A 265 1.34 -19.43 40.38
N ARG A 266 1.59 -19.67 41.67
CA ARG A 266 0.58 -19.74 42.71
C ARG A 266 0.82 -18.55 43.62
N ASP A 267 0.06 -17.46 43.45
CA ASP A 267 -0.14 -16.53 44.55
C ASP A 267 -1.49 -15.79 44.48
N GLY A 268 -2.07 -15.58 45.66
CA GLY A 268 -2.95 -14.46 45.98
C GLY A 268 -4.40 -14.51 45.51
N GLY A 269 -5.28 -15.15 46.28
CA GLY A 269 -6.73 -15.04 46.10
C GLY A 269 -7.31 -13.68 46.50
N ARG A 270 -8.03 -13.02 45.57
CA ARG A 270 -9.29 -12.28 45.79
C ARG A 270 -9.75 -11.60 44.48
N ARG A 271 -10.48 -12.32 43.61
CA ARG A 271 -11.17 -11.71 42.45
C ARG A 271 -12.23 -12.63 41.83
N LYS A 272 -13.09 -13.24 42.63
CA LYS A 272 -14.00 -14.32 42.15
C LYS A 272 -15.41 -13.91 41.71
N GLN A 273 -15.77 -12.62 41.63
CA GLN A 273 -17.10 -12.22 41.13
C GLN A 273 -17.13 -11.28 39.92
N PHE A 274 -16.06 -10.51 39.64
CA PHE A 274 -16.03 -9.62 38.47
C PHE A 274 -15.58 -10.29 37.16
N VAL A 275 -14.85 -11.41 37.23
CA VAL A 275 -14.23 -12.06 36.05
C VAL A 275 -15.25 -12.81 35.18
N LYS A 276 -16.36 -13.29 35.76
CA LYS A 276 -17.30 -14.16 35.03
C LYS A 276 -18.08 -13.43 33.92
N LYS A 277 -18.49 -12.18 34.15
CA LYS A 277 -19.24 -11.36 33.18
C LYS A 277 -18.37 -10.92 31.99
N TYR A 278 -17.07 -10.68 32.23
CA TYR A 278 -16.11 -10.32 31.16
C TYR A 278 -15.55 -11.53 30.43
N TRP A 279 -15.61 -12.73 31.00
CA TRP A 279 -15.08 -13.94 30.36
C TRP A 279 -15.94 -14.41 29.19
N GLU A 280 -17.26 -14.37 29.31
CA GLU A 280 -18.17 -14.74 28.20
C GLU A 280 -18.19 -13.67 27.09
N ILE A 281 -18.21 -12.38 27.47
CA ILE A 281 -18.05 -11.27 26.54
C ILE A 281 -16.66 -11.30 25.87
N GLY A 282 -15.61 -11.63 26.64
CA GLY A 282 -14.24 -11.74 26.15
C GLY A 282 -14.03 -12.88 25.16
N LYS A 283 -14.74 -14.01 25.30
CA LYS A 283 -14.73 -15.08 24.28
C LYS A 283 -15.34 -14.63 22.96
N PHE A 284 -16.47 -13.90 23.02
CA PHE A 284 -17.13 -13.36 21.84
C PHE A 284 -16.27 -12.30 21.16
N VAL A 285 -15.74 -11.33 21.91
CA VAL A 285 -14.82 -10.30 21.42
C VAL A 285 -13.53 -10.91 20.85
N LYS A 286 -12.97 -11.93 21.50
CA LYS A 286 -11.78 -12.63 21.00
C LYS A 286 -12.04 -13.32 19.67
N SER A 287 -13.24 -13.87 19.45
CA SER A 287 -13.61 -14.49 18.16
C SER A 287 -13.66 -13.47 17.02
N TRP A 288 -14.20 -12.28 17.26
CA TRP A 288 -14.28 -11.20 16.27
C TRP A 288 -12.91 -10.59 15.95
N MET A 289 -12.05 -10.48 16.95
CA MET A 289 -10.68 -9.97 16.81
C MET A 289 -9.71 -10.95 16.12
N VAL A 290 -10.15 -12.16 15.76
CA VAL A 290 -9.31 -13.16 15.09
C VAL A 290 -9.96 -13.78 13.86
N ASP A 291 -11.24 -13.51 13.58
CA ASP A 291 -11.91 -13.99 12.38
C ASP A 291 -11.60 -13.06 11.21
N CYS A 292 -10.71 -13.53 10.34
CA CYS A 292 -10.31 -12.81 9.14
C CYS A 292 -10.91 -13.38 7.86
N GLU A 293 -11.51 -14.58 7.92
CA GLU A 293 -11.83 -15.37 6.72
C GLU A 293 -13.33 -15.43 6.43
N GLY A 294 -14.21 -15.23 7.42
CA GLY A 294 -15.67 -15.31 7.23
C GLY A 294 -16.32 -14.16 6.42
N PRO A 295 -17.65 -14.00 6.49
CA PRO A 295 -18.43 -13.07 5.65
C PRO A 295 -18.10 -11.58 5.81
N VAL A 296 -17.52 -11.19 6.95
CA VAL A 296 -17.03 -9.82 7.19
C VAL A 296 -15.53 -9.66 6.90
N GLY A 297 -14.85 -10.77 6.59
CA GLY A 297 -13.45 -10.86 6.22
C GLY A 297 -13.30 -11.37 4.78
N THR A 298 -12.58 -12.46 4.59
CA THR A 298 -12.15 -12.93 3.27
C THR A 298 -13.28 -13.32 2.33
N GLU A 299 -14.25 -14.10 2.78
CA GLU A 299 -15.43 -14.45 1.97
C GLU A 299 -16.14 -13.19 1.46
N GLY A 300 -16.41 -12.23 2.35
CA GLY A 300 -17.16 -11.03 2.00
C GLY A 300 -16.45 -10.12 0.99
N TRP A 301 -15.13 -9.96 1.11
CA TRP A 301 -14.40 -9.15 0.14
C TRP A 301 -14.20 -9.85 -1.19
N ARG A 302 -14.07 -11.19 -1.21
CA ARG A 302 -14.04 -11.96 -2.46
C ARG A 302 -15.37 -11.91 -3.20
N ASP A 303 -16.48 -12.05 -2.49
CA ASP A 303 -17.82 -11.88 -3.06
C ASP A 303 -17.97 -10.48 -3.66
N ARG A 304 -17.41 -9.46 -2.99
CA ARG A 304 -17.40 -8.10 -3.53
C ARG A 304 -16.54 -7.98 -4.78
N CYS A 305 -15.34 -8.56 -4.81
CA CYS A 305 -14.49 -8.60 -6.00
C CYS A 305 -15.24 -9.23 -7.19
N ASN A 306 -15.87 -10.38 -6.98
CA ASN A 306 -16.68 -11.05 -8.00
C ASN A 306 -17.84 -10.16 -8.48
N ALA A 307 -18.51 -9.45 -7.57
CA ALA A 307 -19.63 -8.57 -7.90
C ALA A 307 -19.21 -7.31 -8.69
N ILE A 308 -17.93 -6.90 -8.63
CA ILE A 308 -17.40 -5.76 -9.38
C ILE A 308 -16.44 -6.18 -10.50
N ASP A 309 -16.35 -7.47 -10.80
CA ASP A 309 -15.44 -8.04 -11.81
C ASP A 309 -13.95 -7.69 -11.58
N LEU A 310 -13.53 -7.66 -10.31
CA LEU A 310 -12.14 -7.47 -9.93
C LEU A 310 -11.39 -8.81 -9.97
N THR A 311 -10.59 -9.01 -11.02
CA THR A 311 -9.83 -10.24 -11.27
C THR A 311 -8.50 -10.30 -10.51
N ASP A 312 -7.74 -9.20 -10.52
CA ASP A 312 -6.42 -9.08 -9.90
C ASP A 312 -6.54 -8.83 -8.39
N SER A 313 -7.09 -9.82 -7.67
CA SER A 313 -7.23 -9.78 -6.21
C SER A 313 -6.58 -10.97 -5.51
N TYR A 314 -5.76 -10.68 -4.49
CA TYR A 314 -4.86 -11.66 -3.88
C TYR A 314 -4.99 -11.67 -2.36
N ARG A 315 -5.07 -12.88 -1.78
CA ARG A 315 -5.03 -13.11 -0.33
C ARG A 315 -3.75 -13.85 0.03
N LEU A 316 -2.83 -13.16 0.70
CA LEU A 316 -1.61 -13.76 1.23
C LEU A 316 -1.77 -13.96 2.73
N ASN A 317 -2.01 -15.19 3.17
CA ASN A 317 -2.15 -15.51 4.58
C ASN A 317 -1.30 -16.73 4.92
N VAL A 318 -0.31 -16.54 5.81
CA VAL A 318 0.66 -17.56 6.19
C VAL A 318 -0.06 -18.76 6.80
N LYS A 319 0.12 -19.93 6.19
CA LYS A 319 -0.45 -21.21 6.65
C LYS A 319 0.38 -21.80 7.81
N GLY A 320 -0.06 -22.92 8.35
CA GLY A 320 0.65 -23.64 9.42
C GLY A 320 0.36 -23.08 10.80
N ASP A 321 1.37 -23.08 11.67
CA ASP A 321 1.17 -22.85 13.10
C ASP A 321 1.22 -21.37 13.50
N LEU A 322 1.39 -20.44 12.57
CA LEU A 322 1.44 -19.00 12.87
C LEU A 322 0.19 -18.52 13.65
N HIS A 323 -0.98 -19.07 13.32
CA HIS A 323 -2.24 -18.70 13.98
C HIS A 323 -2.27 -19.07 15.48
N THR A 324 -1.41 -19.99 15.91
CA THR A 324 -1.35 -20.49 17.30
C THR A 324 -0.65 -19.53 18.26
N ILE A 325 0.13 -18.58 17.71
CA ILE A 325 0.87 -17.59 18.49
C ILE A 325 -0.12 -16.62 19.15
N PRO A 326 -0.08 -16.44 20.48
CA PRO A 326 -0.83 -15.40 21.16
C PRO A 326 -0.47 -14.00 20.66
N LEU A 327 -1.44 -13.08 20.63
CA LEU A 327 -1.27 -11.72 20.08
C LEU A 327 -0.17 -10.92 20.82
N ASP A 328 0.05 -11.24 22.10
CA ASP A 328 1.00 -10.62 23.03
C ASP A 328 2.21 -11.52 23.33
N ASP A 329 2.42 -12.60 22.57
CA ASP A 329 3.55 -13.49 22.78
C ASP A 329 4.87 -12.73 22.56
N TRP A 330 5.75 -12.76 23.57
CA TRP A 330 7.05 -12.11 23.49
C TRP A 330 8.06 -12.90 24.33
N ARG A 331 8.80 -13.81 23.69
CA ARG A 331 9.68 -14.75 24.39
C ARG A 331 11.08 -14.81 23.77
N PRO A 332 12.14 -14.85 24.59
CA PRO A 332 12.13 -14.52 26.02
C PRO A 332 11.68 -13.07 26.25
N SER A 333 11.23 -12.71 27.45
CA SER A 333 10.52 -11.44 27.67
C SER A 333 11.39 -10.19 27.45
N ASP A 334 12.71 -10.36 27.46
CA ASP A 334 13.71 -9.33 27.22
C ASP A 334 14.00 -9.11 25.73
N SER A 335 13.95 -10.14 24.88
CA SER A 335 14.34 -10.02 23.46
C SER A 335 13.24 -10.34 22.44
N GLY A 336 12.26 -11.17 22.79
CA GLY A 336 11.25 -11.67 21.85
C GLY A 336 11.79 -12.64 20.79
N GLU A 337 13.08 -12.98 20.84
CA GLU A 337 13.82 -13.70 19.79
C GLU A 337 13.18 -15.03 19.40
N LYS A 338 12.68 -15.83 20.36
CA LYS A 338 12.02 -17.10 20.07
C LYS A 338 10.68 -16.90 19.37
N THR A 339 9.93 -15.85 19.74
CA THR A 339 8.67 -15.54 19.09
C THR A 339 8.92 -15.05 17.67
N LEU A 340 9.84 -14.11 17.48
CA LEU A 340 10.18 -13.55 16.17
C LEU A 340 10.78 -14.62 15.25
N GLY A 341 11.74 -15.41 15.72
CA GLY A 341 12.37 -16.47 14.93
C GLY A 341 11.37 -17.56 14.49
N PHE A 342 10.37 -17.86 15.31
CA PHE A 342 9.30 -18.77 14.91
C PHE A 342 8.41 -18.16 13.82
N ILE A 343 8.03 -16.88 13.94
CA ILE A 343 7.27 -16.16 12.90
C ILE A 343 8.06 -16.12 11.58
N GLU A 344 9.35 -15.82 11.65
CA GLU A 344 10.26 -15.80 10.49
C GLU A 344 10.30 -17.16 9.80
N GLU A 345 10.49 -18.24 10.57
CA GLU A 345 10.58 -19.59 10.01
C GLU A 345 9.28 -20.01 9.32
N GLN A 346 8.12 -19.80 9.95
CA GLN A 346 6.82 -20.09 9.34
C GLN A 346 6.59 -19.26 8.07
N THR A 347 6.94 -17.97 8.10
CA THR A 347 6.77 -17.08 6.95
C THR A 347 7.73 -17.43 5.82
N ARG A 348 8.97 -17.81 6.13
CA ARG A 348 9.97 -18.26 5.16
C ARG A 348 9.53 -19.51 4.42
N GLN A 349 8.95 -20.48 5.13
CA GLN A 349 8.37 -21.68 4.51
C GLN A 349 7.20 -21.32 3.58
N TYR A 350 6.32 -20.41 4.03
CA TYR A 350 5.20 -19.93 3.22
C TYR A 350 5.67 -19.20 1.95
N LEU A 351 6.68 -18.32 2.05
CA LEU A 351 7.23 -17.60 0.90
C LEU A 351 8.01 -18.50 -0.07
N ALA A 352 8.40 -19.71 0.35
CA ALA A 352 9.05 -20.69 -0.51
C ALA A 352 8.05 -21.59 -1.26
N ASP A 353 6.74 -21.50 -0.96
CA ASP A 353 5.70 -22.24 -1.68
C ASP A 353 5.58 -21.73 -3.12
N PRO A 354 5.69 -22.59 -4.16
CA PRO A 354 5.59 -22.18 -5.55
C PRO A 354 4.33 -21.37 -5.87
N SER A 355 3.18 -21.72 -5.28
CA SER A 355 1.93 -20.99 -5.50
C SER A 355 1.96 -19.57 -4.92
N VAL A 356 2.70 -19.38 -3.82
CA VAL A 356 2.90 -18.06 -3.21
C VAL A 356 3.88 -17.24 -4.02
N ILE A 357 4.94 -17.86 -4.54
CA ILE A 357 5.89 -17.21 -5.45
C ILE A 357 5.18 -16.70 -6.71
N GLU A 358 4.34 -17.52 -7.36
CA GLU A 358 3.54 -17.12 -8.53
C GLU A 358 2.58 -15.96 -8.21
N CYS A 359 1.95 -16.00 -7.02
CA CYS A 359 1.10 -14.92 -6.53
C CYS A 359 1.88 -13.61 -6.36
N ILE A 360 3.04 -13.66 -5.70
CA ILE A 360 3.93 -12.50 -5.51
C ILE A 360 4.41 -11.95 -6.85
N ASP A 361 4.76 -12.82 -7.80
CA ASP A 361 5.20 -12.42 -9.14
C ASP A 361 4.09 -11.69 -9.90
N SER A 362 2.85 -12.19 -9.82
CA SER A 362 1.68 -11.55 -10.44
C SER A 362 1.40 -10.18 -9.84
N ILE A 363 1.42 -10.08 -8.50
CA ILE A 363 1.24 -8.82 -7.76
C ILE A 363 2.32 -7.81 -8.18
N ALA A 364 3.59 -8.21 -8.11
CA ALA A 364 4.71 -7.34 -8.40
C ALA A 364 4.69 -6.86 -9.85
N SER A 365 4.42 -7.76 -10.79
CA SER A 365 4.33 -7.44 -12.23
C SER A 365 3.23 -6.41 -12.51
N LYS A 366 2.02 -6.62 -11.98
CA LYS A 366 0.90 -5.69 -12.15
C LYS A 366 1.19 -4.33 -11.50
N ALA A 367 1.74 -4.34 -10.29
CA ALA A 367 2.11 -3.10 -9.58
C ALA A 367 3.16 -2.29 -10.33
N VAL A 368 4.20 -2.96 -10.85
CA VAL A 368 5.26 -2.34 -11.65
C VAL A 368 4.72 -1.83 -12.99
N GLU A 369 3.87 -2.59 -13.67
CA GLU A 369 3.21 -2.16 -14.91
C GLU A 369 2.44 -0.84 -14.71
N ILE A 370 1.55 -0.79 -13.71
CA ILE A 370 0.76 0.41 -13.39
C ILE A 370 1.68 1.59 -13.06
N ARG A 371 2.68 1.37 -12.19
CA ARG A 371 3.64 2.41 -11.79
C ARG A 371 4.44 2.93 -12.99
N ARG A 372 4.92 2.07 -13.89
CA ARG A 372 5.64 2.48 -15.11
C ARG A 372 4.76 3.28 -16.06
N ARG A 373 3.52 2.84 -16.29
CA ARG A 373 2.56 3.59 -17.10
C ARG A 373 2.26 4.97 -16.51
N ARG A 374 2.15 5.08 -15.19
CA ARG A 374 2.02 6.38 -14.51
C ARG A 374 3.29 7.21 -14.62
N ALA A 375 4.46 6.62 -14.44
CA ALA A 375 5.76 7.27 -14.58
C ALA A 375 6.04 7.79 -15.99
N ALA A 376 5.36 7.26 -17.01
CA ALA A 376 5.32 7.81 -18.36
C ALA A 376 4.41 9.04 -18.50
N THR A 377 3.82 9.56 -17.43
CA THR A 377 3.00 10.79 -17.43
C THR A 377 3.65 11.92 -16.64
N GLU A 378 3.30 13.16 -16.98
CA GLU A 378 3.72 14.38 -16.26
C GLU A 378 3.23 14.41 -14.81
N GLN A 379 2.13 13.73 -14.50
CA GLN A 379 1.51 13.69 -13.18
C GLN A 379 2.31 12.87 -12.16
N TRP A 380 3.14 11.93 -12.61
CA TRP A 380 3.91 11.07 -11.72
C TRP A 380 4.75 11.85 -10.74
N GLU A 381 5.40 12.92 -11.22
CA GLU A 381 6.24 13.71 -10.33
C GLU A 381 5.41 14.44 -9.28
N ARG A 382 4.23 14.95 -9.62
CA ARG A 382 3.35 15.57 -8.62
C ARG A 382 2.85 14.57 -7.57
N PHE A 383 2.62 13.32 -7.97
CA PHE A 383 2.14 12.26 -7.08
C PHE A 383 3.27 11.71 -6.19
N ALA A 384 4.40 11.38 -6.81
CA ALA A 384 5.49 10.69 -6.15
C ALA A 384 6.49 11.66 -5.50
N VAL A 385 6.63 12.91 -5.95
CA VAL A 385 7.68 13.80 -5.42
C VAL A 385 7.20 15.22 -5.14
N ASP A 386 7.60 15.76 -3.99
CA ASP A 386 7.25 17.12 -3.60
C ASP A 386 8.30 18.12 -4.13
N VAL A 387 8.30 18.33 -5.45
CA VAL A 387 9.23 19.23 -6.15
C VAL A 387 8.55 20.44 -6.78
N ILE A 388 9.35 21.47 -7.00
CA ILE A 388 9.09 22.61 -7.89
C ILE A 388 10.17 22.65 -8.95
N TYR A 389 9.88 23.28 -10.08
CA TYR A 389 10.82 23.39 -11.19
C TYR A 389 11.30 24.82 -11.34
N ARG A 390 12.57 24.96 -11.70
CA ARG A 390 13.21 26.24 -12.00
C ARG A 390 13.93 26.13 -13.32
N CYS A 391 13.61 27.03 -14.23
CA CYS A 391 14.38 27.11 -15.46
C CYS A 391 15.76 27.72 -15.16
N ASP A 392 16.81 27.06 -15.60
CA ASP A 392 18.21 27.47 -15.50
C ASP A 392 18.52 28.78 -16.25
N ALA A 393 17.83 29.04 -17.36
CA ALA A 393 18.05 30.18 -18.24
C ALA A 393 17.10 31.37 -17.98
N CYS A 394 16.06 31.22 -17.15
CA CYS A 394 15.18 32.33 -16.78
C CYS A 394 15.43 32.77 -15.35
N GLU A 395 15.73 34.04 -15.13
CA GLU A 395 15.87 34.58 -13.77
C GLU A 395 14.57 34.38 -12.97
N ASN A 396 14.65 33.52 -11.95
CA ASN A 396 13.68 33.35 -10.88
C ASN A 396 12.26 32.84 -11.24
N LYS A 397 12.02 32.36 -12.46
CA LYS A 397 10.71 31.80 -12.81
C LYS A 397 10.56 30.38 -12.28
N LYS A 398 9.54 30.18 -11.43
CA LYS A 398 9.18 28.88 -10.84
C LYS A 398 7.98 28.28 -11.56
N TYR A 399 7.96 26.96 -11.63
CA TYR A 399 6.84 26.18 -12.15
C TYR A 399 6.44 25.14 -11.11
N GLU A 400 5.14 24.97 -10.91
CA GLU A 400 4.59 24.02 -9.93
C GLU A 400 4.47 22.61 -10.52
N THR A 401 4.44 22.49 -11.85
CA THR A 401 4.34 21.19 -12.53
C THR A 401 5.38 21.06 -13.63
N ARG A 402 5.78 19.82 -13.90
CA ARG A 402 6.70 19.49 -15.01
C ARG A 402 6.11 19.93 -16.36
N ALA A 403 4.81 19.75 -16.56
CA ALA A 403 4.10 20.19 -17.76
C ALA A 403 4.21 21.71 -18.00
N GLN A 404 4.11 22.53 -16.94
CA GLN A 404 4.29 23.98 -17.05
C GLN A 404 5.72 24.37 -17.47
N LEU A 405 6.73 23.66 -16.96
CA LEU A 405 8.12 23.88 -17.38
C LEU A 405 8.33 23.37 -18.82
N ARG A 406 7.76 22.22 -19.21
CA ARG A 406 7.82 21.70 -20.57
C ARG A 406 7.29 22.70 -21.58
N GLU A 407 6.08 23.20 -21.36
CA GLU A 407 5.44 24.20 -22.20
C GLU A 407 6.32 25.45 -22.35
N HIS A 408 6.98 25.87 -21.26
CA HIS A 408 7.91 26.99 -21.29
C HIS A 408 9.14 26.73 -22.18
N LEU A 409 9.81 25.59 -21.99
CA LEU A 409 11.01 25.21 -22.75
C LEU A 409 10.70 25.00 -24.25
N GLN A 410 9.54 24.43 -24.56
CA GLN A 410 9.10 24.19 -25.94
C GLN A 410 8.69 25.48 -26.66
N LYS A 411 8.07 26.44 -25.95
CA LYS A 411 7.71 27.74 -26.54
C LYS A 411 8.95 28.57 -26.88
N GLY A 412 10.04 28.44 -26.13
CA GLY A 412 11.32 29.12 -26.38
C GLY A 412 11.28 30.65 -26.27
N ILE A 413 10.14 31.23 -25.85
CA ILE A 413 9.89 32.69 -25.84
C ILE A 413 10.89 33.41 -24.91
N ALA A 414 11.26 32.78 -23.81
CA ALA A 414 12.20 33.35 -22.84
C ALA A 414 13.67 32.97 -23.09
N HIS A 415 13.95 32.17 -24.13
CA HIS A 415 15.26 31.62 -24.46
C HIS A 415 15.79 32.13 -25.81
N LEU A 416 15.50 33.38 -26.17
CA LEU A 416 15.91 33.98 -27.45
C LEU A 416 15.48 33.15 -28.70
N GLY A 417 14.43 32.34 -28.59
CA GLY A 417 13.95 31.47 -29.67
C GLY A 417 14.57 30.07 -29.70
N GLU A 418 15.44 29.71 -28.74
CA GLU A 418 15.87 28.31 -28.55
C GLU A 418 14.67 27.47 -28.10
N LYS A 419 14.15 26.66 -29.02
CA LYS A 419 13.08 25.69 -28.76
C LYS A 419 13.70 24.32 -28.59
N ILE A 420 13.35 23.64 -27.51
CA ILE A 420 13.75 22.24 -27.31
C ILE A 420 12.60 21.37 -27.81
N ALA A 421 12.88 20.51 -28.78
CA ALA A 421 11.93 19.52 -29.28
C ALA A 421 11.67 18.44 -28.22
N ASP A 422 10.53 17.74 -28.33
CA ASP A 422 10.30 16.55 -27.53
C ASP A 422 11.36 15.48 -27.79
N GLY A 423 11.82 14.85 -26.71
CA GLY A 423 12.86 13.84 -26.75
C GLY A 423 13.71 13.84 -25.48
N LYS A 424 14.74 12.99 -25.48
CA LYS A 424 15.62 12.75 -24.32
C LYS A 424 16.21 14.02 -23.72
N GLN A 425 16.68 14.95 -24.55
CA GLN A 425 17.28 16.21 -24.11
C GLN A 425 16.30 17.08 -23.31
N LEU A 426 15.03 17.14 -23.71
CA LEU A 426 14.01 17.87 -22.97
C LEU A 426 13.72 17.21 -21.62
N GLU A 427 13.63 15.88 -21.59
CA GLU A 427 13.43 15.14 -20.34
C GLU A 427 14.57 15.33 -19.34
N GLU A 428 15.82 15.28 -19.81
CA GLU A 428 17.02 15.54 -19.00
C GLU A 428 16.99 16.95 -18.41
N ARG A 429 16.72 17.96 -19.24
CA ARG A 429 16.65 19.35 -18.74
C ARG A 429 15.51 19.57 -17.74
N LEU A 430 14.36 18.94 -17.95
CA LEU A 430 13.25 18.95 -17.00
C LEU A 430 13.63 18.25 -15.68
N ASN A 431 14.43 17.18 -15.76
CA ASN A 431 14.93 16.46 -14.59
C ASN A 431 15.92 17.30 -13.77
N ASP A 432 16.85 17.97 -14.44
CA ASP A 432 17.87 18.83 -13.82
C ASP A 432 17.27 20.10 -13.20
N SER A 433 16.11 20.52 -13.71
CA SER A 433 15.39 21.71 -13.23
C SER A 433 14.62 21.50 -11.91
N ARG A 434 14.65 20.30 -11.32
CA ARG A 434 13.90 19.97 -10.10
C ARG A 434 14.55 20.55 -8.85
N SER A 435 13.74 21.03 -7.93
CA SER A 435 14.15 21.37 -6.57
C SER A 435 13.06 21.02 -5.57
N PHE A 436 13.41 20.42 -4.43
CA PHE A 436 12.42 20.03 -3.42
C PHE A 436 11.71 21.25 -2.82
N LYS A 437 10.42 21.10 -2.51
CA LYS A 437 9.71 22.12 -1.74
C LYS A 437 10.34 22.25 -0.35
N PRO A 438 10.51 23.48 0.16
CA PRO A 438 10.95 23.68 1.53
C PRO A 438 9.94 23.05 2.50
N LYS A 439 10.43 22.50 3.62
CA LYS A 439 9.56 21.92 4.65
C LYS A 439 8.56 22.99 5.11
N ARG A 440 7.27 22.65 5.16
CA ARG A 440 6.27 23.54 5.77
C ARG A 440 6.66 23.77 7.24
N PRO A 441 6.53 25.01 7.76
CA PRO A 441 6.74 25.26 9.18
C PRO A 441 5.82 24.32 9.98
N VAL A 442 6.39 23.63 10.96
CA VAL A 442 5.58 22.85 11.91
C VAL A 442 4.81 23.86 12.74
N GLU A 443 3.52 23.98 12.51
CA GLU A 443 2.64 24.69 13.43
C GLU A 443 2.72 23.96 14.78
N THR A 444 3.43 24.55 15.73
CA THR A 444 3.45 24.08 17.11
C THR A 444 2.06 24.32 17.67
N ARG A 445 1.26 23.26 17.78
CA ARG A 445 0.01 23.31 18.54
C ARG A 445 0.39 23.56 20.01
N SER A 446 0.11 24.77 20.48
CA SER A 446 0.21 25.22 21.87
C SER A 446 -0.76 24.50 22.78
#